data_AF-A0A5N5IZX7-F1
#
_entry.id   AF-A0A5N5IZX7-F1
#
_cell.length_a   1.000
_cell.length_b   1.000
_cell.length_c   1.000
_cell.angle_alpha   90.00
_cell.angle_beta   90.00
_cell.angle_gamma   90.00
#
_symmetry.space_group_name_H-M   'P 1'
#
loop_
_entity.id
_entity.type
_entity.pdbx_description
1 polymer ?
#
loop_
_entity_poly.entity_id
_entity_poly.type
_entity_poly.pdbx_seq_one_letter_code
_entity_poly.pdbx_strand_id
1 'polypeptide(L)'
;MLQIINLEQEHLIAAKISGKLTEKDMEKMHPLIHNIIEKGHKVDFYFEMEDLKGYTLKGFWEDLKIDSAHLGDYGKMAFVGNKKWQEWAAKATDFFIKSEVKFFDSKNKEQAMTWVSTKG
;
A
#
# COMPACT_ATOMS: atom_id res chain seq x y z
N MET A 1 11.88 -1.79 6.83
CA MET A 1 11.05 -2.22 7.94
C MET A 1 9.66 -1.68 7.73
N LEU A 2 8.67 -2.55 7.90
CA LEU A 2 7.25 -2.24 7.81
C LEU A 2 6.65 -2.22 9.22
N GLN A 3 5.84 -1.21 9.49
CA GLN A 3 5.11 -1.06 10.75
C GLN A 3 3.65 -0.82 10.42
N ILE A 4 2.78 -1.76 10.81
CA ILE A 4 1.32 -1.58 10.66
C ILE A 4 0.88 -0.46 11.60
N ILE A 5 0.21 0.53 11.04
CA ILE A 5 -0.43 1.61 11.78
C ILE A 5 -1.87 1.12 12.00
N ASN A 6 -2.24 0.90 13.26
CA ASN A 6 -3.55 0.38 13.58
C ASN A 6 -4.62 1.39 13.16
N LEU A 7 -5.56 0.97 12.32
CA LEU A 7 -6.70 1.78 11.93
C LEU A 7 -7.99 1.04 12.28
N GLU A 8 -8.99 1.81 12.70
CA GLU A 8 -10.31 1.31 13.10
C GLU A 8 -11.14 0.77 11.92
N GLN A 9 -10.60 0.77 10.69
CA GLN A 9 -11.31 0.37 9.48
C GLN A 9 -10.98 -1.06 9.06
N GLU A 10 -12.02 -1.90 8.99
CA GLU A 10 -11.88 -3.34 8.72
C GLU A 10 -11.28 -3.71 7.35
N HIS A 11 -11.28 -2.79 6.38
CA HIS A 11 -10.83 -3.05 5.00
C HIS A 11 -9.60 -2.20 4.60
N LEU A 12 -9.03 -1.43 5.53
CA LEU A 12 -7.89 -0.56 5.27
C LEU A 12 -6.66 -1.05 6.02
N ILE A 13 -5.60 -1.33 5.26
CA ILE A 13 -4.28 -1.63 5.82
C ILE A 13 -3.43 -0.37 5.75
N ALA A 14 -3.10 0.19 6.90
CA ALA A 14 -2.11 1.27 6.98
C ALA A 14 -0.77 0.77 7.47
N ALA A 15 0.30 1.24 6.83
CA ALA A 15 1.65 0.90 7.23
C ALA A 15 2.63 2.07 7.01
N LYS A 16 3.59 2.19 7.92
CA LYS A 16 4.80 2.99 7.72
C LYS A 16 5.91 2.09 7.20
N ILE A 17 6.53 2.50 6.11
CA ILE A 17 7.64 1.81 5.44
C ILE A 17 8.87 2.71 5.53
N SER A 18 9.94 2.17 6.12
CA SER A 18 11.22 2.87 6.20
C SER A 18 12.42 1.98 5.87
N GLY A 19 13.47 2.58 5.31
CA GLY A 19 14.69 1.85 4.93
C GLY A 19 14.43 0.79 3.85
N LYS A 20 14.89 -0.45 4.10
CA LYS A 20 14.70 -1.60 3.21
C LYS A 20 13.60 -2.52 3.77
N LEU A 21 12.66 -2.90 2.90
CA LEU A 21 11.61 -3.86 3.23
C LEU A 21 12.17 -5.29 3.16
N THR A 22 11.73 -6.16 4.06
CA THR A 22 12.21 -7.54 4.20
C THR A 22 11.09 -8.54 3.95
N GLU A 23 11.42 -9.79 3.65
CA GLU A 23 10.42 -10.87 3.48
C GLU A 23 9.51 -11.01 4.71
N LYS A 24 10.07 -10.89 5.92
CA LYS A 24 9.32 -10.88 7.19
C LYS A 24 8.29 -9.75 7.30
N ASP A 25 8.50 -8.65 6.60
CA ASP A 25 7.51 -7.57 6.53
C ASP A 25 6.31 -8.00 5.68
N MET A 26 6.52 -8.82 4.65
CA MET A 26 5.48 -9.35 3.74
C MET A 26 4.69 -10.48 4.35
N GLU A 27 5.35 -11.37 5.11
CA GLU A 27 4.68 -12.39 5.90
C GLU A 27 3.63 -11.81 6.87
N LYS A 28 3.80 -10.55 7.30
CA LYS A 28 2.81 -9.84 8.13
C LYS A 28 1.66 -9.22 7.33
N MET A 29 1.93 -8.77 6.11
CA MET A 29 0.93 -8.15 5.23
C MET A 29 -0.02 -9.18 4.63
N HIS A 30 0.49 -10.34 4.21
CA HIS A 30 -0.28 -11.39 3.55
C HIS A 30 -1.55 -11.82 4.31
N PRO A 31 -1.50 -12.18 5.61
CA PRO A 31 -2.70 -12.60 6.33
C PRO A 31 -3.73 -11.47 6.50
N LEU A 32 -3.27 -10.21 6.59
CA LEU A 32 -4.17 -9.06 6.68
C LEU A 32 -4.95 -8.87 5.37
N ILE A 33 -4.25 -8.96 4.24
CA ILE A 33 -4.85 -8.88 2.90
C ILE A 33 -5.84 -10.03 2.73
N HIS A 34 -5.42 -11.25 3.01
CA HIS A 34 -6.25 -12.44 2.83
C HIS A 34 -7.54 -12.36 3.64
N ASN A 35 -7.46 -11.99 4.92
CA ASN A 35 -8.63 -11.86 5.80
C ASN A 35 -9.64 -10.80 5.31
N ILE A 36 -9.19 -9.72 4.68
CA ILE A 36 -10.10 -8.69 4.12
C ILE A 36 -10.78 -9.19 2.84
N ILE A 37 -10.01 -9.87 1.98
CA ILE A 37 -10.52 -10.44 0.72
C ILE A 37 -11.51 -11.58 1.01
N GLU A 38 -11.21 -12.47 1.97
CA GLU A 38 -12.11 -13.56 2.38
C GLU A 38 -13.45 -13.04 2.92
N LYS A 39 -13.47 -11.84 3.52
CA LYS A 39 -14.69 -11.14 3.93
C LYS A 39 -15.47 -10.52 2.76
N GLY A 40 -14.98 -10.64 1.52
CA GLY A 40 -15.60 -10.08 0.32
C GLY A 40 -15.41 -8.57 0.16
N HIS A 41 -14.41 -7.99 0.84
CA HIS A 41 -14.09 -6.57 0.73
C HIS A 41 -12.88 -6.34 -0.18
N LYS A 42 -12.87 -5.18 -0.83
CA LYS A 42 -11.65 -4.67 -1.45
C LYS A 42 -10.70 -4.19 -0.36
N VAL A 43 -9.41 -4.46 -0.55
CA VAL A 43 -8.36 -4.01 0.36
C VAL A 43 -7.90 -2.62 -0.06
N ASP A 44 -8.09 -1.66 0.82
CA ASP A 44 -7.53 -0.33 0.70
C ASP A 44 -6.19 -0.26 1.43
N PHE A 45 -5.28 0.57 0.94
CA PHE A 45 -3.93 0.70 1.49
C PHE A 45 -3.54 2.14 1.77
N TYR A 46 -2.88 2.35 2.90
CA TYR A 46 -2.21 3.60 3.23
C TYR A 46 -0.74 3.32 3.56
N PHE A 47 0.17 3.95 2.82
CA PHE A 47 1.60 3.74 3.00
C PHE A 47 2.34 5.05 3.27
N GLU A 48 2.92 5.19 4.45
CA GLU A 48 3.87 6.26 4.75
C GLU A 48 5.28 5.80 4.41
N MET A 49 5.91 6.46 3.45
CA MET A 49 7.26 6.15 2.97
C MET A 49 8.25 7.18 3.51
N GLU A 50 9.19 6.71 4.32
CA GLU A 50 10.18 7.56 4.98
C GLU A 50 11.58 6.97 4.86
N ASP A 51 12.58 7.77 4.47
CA ASP A 51 13.99 7.34 4.32
C ASP A 51 14.16 6.02 3.54
N LEU A 52 13.43 5.86 2.43
CA LEU A 52 13.59 4.68 1.58
C LEU A 52 14.98 4.70 0.92
N LYS A 53 15.76 3.66 1.21
CA LYS A 53 17.12 3.49 0.66
C LYS A 53 17.11 2.46 -0.46
N GLY A 54 17.45 2.89 -1.68
CA GLY A 54 17.70 1.99 -2.81
C GLY A 54 16.44 1.46 -3.50
N TYR A 55 16.56 0.25 -4.08
CA TYR A 55 15.57 -0.51 -4.87
C TYR A 55 14.82 -1.48 -3.96
N THR A 56 13.57 -1.20 -3.55
CA THR A 56 12.78 -2.18 -2.76
C THR A 56 11.26 -2.06 -2.91
N LEU A 57 10.71 -0.97 -3.46
CA LEU A 57 9.27 -0.96 -3.81
C LEU A 57 8.95 -1.88 -4.99
N LYS A 58 9.83 -2.04 -6.01
CA LYS A 58 9.56 -3.02 -7.09
C LYS A 58 9.42 -4.44 -6.54
N GLY A 59 10.34 -4.84 -5.65
CA GLY A 59 10.23 -6.11 -4.93
C GLY A 59 8.97 -6.19 -4.07
N PHE A 60 8.62 -5.14 -3.34
CA PHE A 60 7.36 -5.05 -2.61
C PHE A 60 6.13 -5.22 -3.51
N TRP A 61 6.13 -4.62 -4.71
CA TRP A 61 5.05 -4.77 -5.69
C TRP A 61 5.01 -6.16 -6.30
N GLU A 62 6.18 -6.77 -6.56
CA GLU A 62 6.29 -8.14 -7.04
C GLU A 62 5.86 -9.16 -5.97
N ASP A 63 6.08 -8.88 -4.69
CA ASP A 63 5.56 -9.65 -3.54
C ASP A 63 4.06 -9.44 -3.35
N LEU A 64 3.58 -8.19 -3.45
CA LEU A 64 2.15 -7.85 -3.40
C LEU A 64 1.36 -8.35 -4.62
N LYS A 65 2.03 -8.78 -5.70
CA LYS A 65 1.43 -9.65 -6.71
C LYS A 65 1.22 -11.05 -6.10
N ILE A 66 0.45 -11.09 -5.01
CA ILE A 66 -0.05 -12.29 -4.36
C ILE A 66 -1.07 -12.88 -5.32
N ASP A 67 -0.56 -13.67 -6.25
CA ASP A 67 -1.31 -14.32 -7.32
C ASP A 67 -2.10 -13.35 -8.23
N SER A 68 -2.02 -13.56 -9.54
CA SER A 68 -2.78 -12.72 -10.50
C SER A 68 -4.31 -12.80 -10.30
N ALA A 69 -4.79 -13.69 -9.41
CA ALA A 69 -6.16 -13.84 -8.97
C ALA A 69 -6.71 -12.67 -8.16
N HIS A 70 -5.88 -11.98 -7.35
CA HIS A 70 -6.36 -10.96 -6.39
C HIS A 70 -6.20 -9.51 -6.86
N LEU A 71 -5.69 -9.30 -8.09
CA LEU A 71 -5.51 -7.95 -8.66
C LEU A 71 -6.83 -7.15 -8.77
N GLY A 72 -8.00 -7.82 -8.76
CA GLY A 72 -9.32 -7.18 -8.75
C GLY A 72 -9.84 -6.81 -7.35
N ASP A 73 -9.21 -7.33 -6.30
CA ASP A 73 -9.64 -7.19 -4.90
C ASP A 73 -8.97 -6.00 -4.22
N TYR A 74 -8.20 -5.19 -4.96
CA TYR A 74 -7.59 -3.98 -4.45
C TYR A 74 -8.43 -2.74 -4.77
N GLY A 75 -8.64 -1.89 -3.77
CA GLY A 75 -9.41 -0.66 -3.87
C GLY A 75 -8.52 0.56 -4.08
N LYS A 76 -8.50 1.45 -3.08
CA LYS A 76 -7.72 2.69 -3.03
C LYS A 76 -6.35 2.45 -2.42
N MET A 77 -5.34 3.13 -2.95
CA MET A 77 -3.98 3.10 -2.43
C MET A 77 -3.46 4.53 -2.26
N ALA A 78 -3.28 4.94 -1.02
CA ALA A 78 -2.68 6.22 -0.66
C ALA A 78 -1.21 6.04 -0.30
N PHE A 79 -0.35 6.80 -0.96
CA PHE A 79 1.08 6.80 -0.74
C PHE A 79 1.50 8.18 -0.28
N VAL A 80 2.14 8.24 0.89
CA VAL A 80 2.58 9.47 1.52
C VAL A 80 4.09 9.47 1.63
N GLY A 81 4.75 10.42 0.99
CA GLY A 81 6.21 10.46 0.98
C GLY A 81 6.77 11.60 0.13
N ASN A 82 8.09 11.67 0.04
CA ASN A 82 8.78 12.65 -0.81
C ASN A 82 8.69 12.27 -2.31
N LYS A 83 8.91 13.23 -3.22
CA LYS A 83 8.76 13.07 -4.69
C LYS A 83 9.44 11.83 -5.31
N LYS A 84 10.41 11.21 -4.63
CA LYS A 84 11.12 10.01 -5.14
C LYS A 84 10.19 8.84 -5.42
N TRP A 85 9.05 8.70 -4.74
CA TRP A 85 8.14 7.57 -4.98
C TRP A 85 7.31 7.76 -6.29
N GLN A 86 7.15 8.99 -6.80
CA GLN A 86 6.40 9.29 -8.05
C GLN A 86 6.97 8.54 -9.27
N GLU A 87 8.29 8.42 -9.34
CA GLU A 87 8.98 7.71 -10.43
C GLU A 87 8.76 6.19 -10.39
N TRP A 88 8.39 5.64 -9.22
CA TRP A 88 8.18 4.21 -9.01
C TRP A 88 6.73 3.82 -9.29
N ALA A 89 5.79 4.70 -8.93
CA ALA A 89 4.39 4.59 -9.29
C ALA A 89 4.20 4.43 -10.80
N ALA A 90 4.94 5.22 -11.58
CA ALA A 90 4.95 5.15 -13.05
C ALA A 90 5.52 3.83 -13.61
N LYS A 91 6.19 3.00 -12.80
CA LYS A 91 6.78 1.71 -13.23
C LYS A 91 5.98 0.48 -12.81
N ALA A 92 5.09 0.58 -11.83
CA ALA A 92 4.24 -0.53 -11.38
C ALA A 92 2.84 -0.51 -12.03
N THR A 93 2.78 -0.04 -13.28
CA THR A 93 1.55 0.28 -14.02
C THR A 93 0.53 -0.84 -14.05
N ASP A 94 0.93 -2.11 -14.14
CA ASP A 94 0.04 -3.28 -14.23
C ASP A 94 -0.80 -3.55 -12.96
N PHE A 95 -0.22 -3.35 -11.78
CA PHE A 95 -0.90 -3.52 -10.49
C PHE A 95 -1.90 -2.38 -10.21
N PHE A 96 -1.59 -1.21 -10.74
CA PHE A 96 -2.36 0.01 -10.54
C PHE A 96 -3.52 0.20 -11.51
N ILE A 97 -3.64 -0.60 -12.58
CA ILE A 97 -4.74 -0.44 -13.55
C ILE A 97 -6.10 -0.70 -12.90
N LYS A 98 -6.16 -1.57 -11.89
CA LYS A 98 -7.41 -1.99 -11.24
C LYS A 98 -7.70 -1.29 -9.91
N SER A 99 -6.74 -0.51 -9.39
CA SER A 99 -6.84 0.21 -8.12
C SER A 99 -6.81 1.72 -8.34
N GLU A 100 -7.48 2.48 -7.47
CA GLU A 100 -7.33 3.94 -7.46
C GLU A 100 -6.09 4.30 -6.65
N VAL A 101 -5.15 5.00 -7.26
CA VAL A 101 -3.86 5.28 -6.61
C VAL A 101 -3.67 6.79 -6.50
N LYS A 102 -3.41 7.25 -5.28
CA LYS A 102 -3.08 8.65 -5.01
C LYS A 102 -1.90 8.80 -4.09
N PHE A 103 -1.44 10.02 -4.11
CA PHE A 103 -0.07 10.34 -3.91
C PHE A 103 0.02 11.70 -3.26
N PHE A 104 0.63 11.71 -2.09
CA PHE A 104 0.58 12.84 -1.19
C PHE A 104 2.00 13.13 -0.69
N ASP A 105 2.30 14.41 -0.57
CA ASP A 105 3.53 14.86 0.10
C ASP A 105 3.50 14.41 1.57
N SER A 106 4.66 14.20 2.18
CA SER A 106 4.78 13.84 3.59
C SER A 106 4.07 14.80 4.55
N LYS A 107 3.80 16.05 4.13
CA LYS A 107 3.02 17.03 4.90
C LYS A 107 1.51 16.81 4.83
N ASN A 108 1.03 16.03 3.88
CA ASN A 108 -0.39 15.84 3.57
C ASN A 108 -0.90 14.46 4.04
N LYS A 109 -0.34 13.90 5.12
CA LYS A 109 -0.72 12.59 5.70
C LYS A 109 -2.22 12.52 6.03
N GLU A 110 -2.74 13.55 6.68
CA GLU A 110 -4.16 13.61 7.07
C GLU A 110 -5.08 13.61 5.84
N GLN A 111 -4.69 14.32 4.79
CA GLN A 111 -5.46 14.37 3.55
C GLN A 111 -5.43 13.02 2.81
N ALA A 112 -4.29 12.34 2.84
CA ALA A 112 -4.11 11.01 2.28
C ALA A 112 -4.96 9.96 3.01
N MET A 113 -4.93 10.00 4.34
CA MET A 113 -5.75 9.14 5.20
C MET A 113 -7.23 9.36 4.93
N THR A 114 -7.67 10.63 4.95
CA THR A 114 -9.06 10.98 4.67
C THR A 114 -9.51 10.45 3.30
N TRP A 115 -8.66 10.61 2.28
CA TRP A 115 -8.99 10.16 0.94
C TRP A 115 -9.14 8.64 0.84
N VAL A 116 -8.22 7.85 1.41
CA VAL A 116 -8.31 6.39 1.36
C VAL A 116 -9.47 5.86 2.21
N SER A 117 -9.78 6.51 3.33
CA SER A 117 -10.90 6.15 4.21
C SER A 117 -12.27 6.48 3.62
N THR A 118 -12.35 7.31 2.57
CA THR A 118 -13.64 7.59 1.91
C THR A 118 -14.13 6.35 1.18
N LYS A 119 -15.42 6.02 1.29
CA LYS A 119 -16.02 4.99 0.43
C LYS A 119 -15.93 5.44 -1.03
N GLY A 120 -15.39 4.57 -1.88
CA GLY A 120 -15.46 4.71 -3.34
C GLY A 120 -16.85 4.41 -3.84
#